data_AF-A0AAV5TWI8-F1
#
_entry.id   AF-A0AAV5TWI8-F1
#
_cell.length_a   1.000
_cell.length_b   1.000
_cell.length_c   1.000
_cell.angle_alpha   90.00
_cell.angle_beta   90.00
_cell.angle_gamma   90.00
#
_symmetry.space_group_name_H-M   'P 1'
#
loop_
_entity.id
_entity.type
_entity.pdbx_description
1 polymer ?
#
loop_
_entity_poly.entity_id
_entity_poly.type
_entity_poly.pdbx_seq_one_letter_code
_entity_poly.pdbx_strand_id
1 'polypeptide(L)'
;MLLSHEVDVNSRDIKEGKTALYDAIIINYLLITKALLLFGADHTIVEINGKRVGELHRKGSDETISDEMRSVLRIVAVPSKKPEIVYGKKTHLLSLDGGGIRGLVLTTEIEREIPKFFDRIELPAGTSTGSILSMALSQGKTSGECRNIYFKFK
;
A
#
# COMPACT_ATOMS: atom_id res chain seq x y z
N MET A 1 14.13 -9.85 2.18
CA MET A 1 12.76 -9.80 2.74
C MET A 1 11.80 -10.33 1.67
N LEU A 2 10.89 -11.25 1.99
CA LEU A 2 10.02 -11.88 0.97
C LEU A 2 9.12 -10.86 0.25
N LEU A 3 8.60 -9.87 0.97
CA LEU A 3 7.72 -8.84 0.42
C LEU A 3 8.40 -7.89 -0.59
N SER A 4 9.74 -7.82 -0.62
CA SER A 4 10.48 -7.01 -1.61
C SER A 4 10.75 -7.77 -2.93
N HIS A 5 10.37 -9.05 -2.98
CA HIS A 5 10.36 -9.87 -4.18
C HIS A 5 8.92 -9.94 -4.71
N GLU A 6 8.71 -10.38 -5.95
CA GLU A 6 7.41 -10.39 -6.66
C GLU A 6 6.40 -11.40 -6.07
N VAL A 7 6.38 -11.56 -4.75
CA VAL A 7 5.45 -12.39 -4.01
C VAL A 7 4.09 -11.70 -4.00
N ASP A 8 3.06 -12.43 -4.41
CA ASP A 8 1.68 -11.98 -4.26
C ASP A 8 1.29 -12.01 -2.77
N VAL A 9 1.20 -10.82 -2.18
CA VAL A 9 0.84 -10.58 -0.77
C VAL A 9 -0.59 -11.01 -0.44
N ASN A 10 -1.45 -11.18 -1.45
CA ASN A 10 -2.86 -11.56 -1.31
C ASN A 10 -3.11 -13.05 -1.54
N SER A 11 -2.04 -13.83 -1.72
CA SER A 11 -2.12 -15.29 -1.85
C SER A 11 -2.89 -15.90 -0.67
N ARG A 12 -3.79 -16.84 -0.99
CA ARG A 12 -4.58 -17.59 -0.01
C ARG A 12 -3.99 -18.98 0.18
N ASP A 13 -3.97 -19.46 1.42
CA ASP A 13 -3.57 -20.82 1.70
C ASP A 13 -4.58 -21.84 1.15
N ILE A 14 -4.10 -23.04 0.80
CA ILE A 14 -4.91 -24.07 0.11
C ILE A 14 -5.89 -24.76 1.07
N LYS A 15 -5.62 -24.74 2.38
CA LYS A 15 -6.41 -25.49 3.37
C LYS A 15 -7.62 -24.70 3.83
N GLU A 16 -7.40 -23.44 4.19
CA GLU A 16 -8.36 -22.59 4.88
C GLU A 16 -8.73 -21.33 4.07
N GLY A 17 -8.03 -21.05 2.97
CA GLY A 17 -8.29 -19.88 2.13
C GLY A 17 -7.92 -18.54 2.78
N LYS A 18 -7.09 -18.55 3.83
CA LYS A 18 -6.65 -17.39 4.60
C LYS A 18 -5.42 -16.75 3.96
N THR A 19 -5.31 -15.43 4.09
CA THR A 19 -4.16 -14.66 3.60
C THR A 19 -3.13 -14.46 4.72
N ALA A 20 -1.90 -14.08 4.35
CA ALA A 20 -0.88 -13.69 5.33
C ALA A 20 -1.35 -12.54 6.26
N LEU A 21 -2.25 -11.67 5.77
CA LEU A 21 -2.83 -10.59 6.55
C LEU A 21 -3.79 -11.11 7.62
N TYR A 22 -4.55 -12.17 7.35
CA TYR A 22 -5.40 -12.82 8.35
C TYR A 22 -4.57 -13.31 9.54
N ASP A 23 -3.52 -14.08 9.28
CA ASP A 23 -2.69 -14.67 10.34
C ASP A 23 -1.99 -13.58 11.18
N ALA A 24 -1.50 -12.53 10.52
CA ALA A 24 -0.84 -11.42 11.20
C ALA A 24 -1.77 -10.68 12.17
N ILE A 25 -3.06 -10.53 11.82
CA ILE A 25 -4.06 -9.88 12.68
C ILE A 25 -4.43 -10.78 13.87
N ILE A 26 -4.68 -12.09 13.62
CA ILE A 26 -5.06 -13.04 14.68
C ILE A 26 -3.94 -13.23 15.71
N ILE A 27 -2.69 -13.29 15.26
CA ILE A 27 -1.51 -13.42 16.13
C ILE A 27 -1.16 -12.08 16.81
N ASN A 28 -1.88 -11.01 16.47
CA ASN A 28 -1.65 -9.65 16.95
C ASN A 28 -0.24 -9.11 16.62
N TYR A 29 0.30 -9.51 15.46
CA TYR A 29 1.65 -9.11 15.04
C TYR A 29 1.61 -7.77 14.31
N LEU A 30 1.72 -6.68 15.08
CA LEU A 30 1.57 -5.30 14.60
C LEU A 30 2.54 -4.95 13.46
N LEU A 31 3.81 -5.33 13.57
CA LEU A 31 4.83 -5.00 12.58
C LEU A 31 4.56 -5.68 11.23
N ILE A 32 4.21 -6.96 11.26
CA ILE A 32 3.87 -7.71 10.03
C ILE A 32 2.57 -7.17 9.43
N THR A 33 1.56 -6.88 10.25
CA THR A 33 0.30 -6.29 9.76
C THR A 33 0.55 -4.96 9.04
N LYS A 34 1.33 -4.05 9.66
CA LYS A 34 1.72 -2.78 9.02
C LYS A 34 2.49 -3.01 7.72
N ALA A 35 3.42 -3.96 7.70
CA ALA A 35 4.20 -4.30 6.51
C ALA A 35 3.30 -4.84 5.40
N LEU A 36 2.43 -5.82 5.69
CA LEU A 36 1.51 -6.40 4.69
C LEU A 36 0.58 -5.33 4.11
N LEU A 37 -0.04 -4.51 4.96
CA LEU A 37 -0.88 -3.40 4.51
C LEU A 37 -0.09 -2.42 3.63
N LEU A 38 1.12 -2.03 4.06
CA LEU A 38 2.03 -1.18 3.27
C LEU A 38 2.34 -1.82 1.91
N PHE A 39 2.58 -3.13 1.87
CA PHE A 39 2.90 -3.86 0.64
C PHE A 39 1.70 -4.10 -0.28
N GLY A 40 0.49 -3.68 0.11
CA GLY A 40 -0.72 -3.75 -0.72
C GLY A 40 -1.61 -4.95 -0.40
N ALA A 41 -1.52 -5.49 0.82
CA ALA A 41 -2.46 -6.50 1.27
C ALA A 41 -3.89 -5.94 1.26
N ASP A 42 -4.77 -6.62 0.54
CA ASP A 42 -6.16 -6.29 0.42
C ASP A 42 -6.86 -6.69 1.72
N HIS A 43 -7.28 -5.67 2.48
CA HIS A 43 -7.97 -5.86 3.75
C HIS A 43 -9.45 -6.19 3.54
N THR A 44 -10.02 -5.99 2.34
CA THR A 44 -11.45 -6.21 2.06
C THR A 44 -11.79 -7.70 1.93
N ILE A 45 -10.80 -8.51 1.60
CA ILE A 45 -10.92 -9.96 1.42
C ILE A 45 -10.66 -10.76 2.71
N VAL A 46 -10.29 -10.09 3.80
CA VAL A 46 -9.97 -10.73 5.08
C VAL A 46 -11.18 -10.61 6.00
N GLU A 47 -11.65 -11.77 6.46
CA GLU A 47 -12.77 -11.91 7.38
C GLU A 47 -12.29 -12.65 8.64
N ILE A 48 -12.59 -12.08 9.81
CA ILE A 48 -12.25 -12.62 11.13
C ILE A 48 -13.54 -12.65 11.95
N ASN A 49 -13.93 -13.83 12.42
CA ASN A 49 -15.14 -14.04 13.22
C ASN A 49 -16.41 -13.44 12.57
N GLY A 50 -16.53 -13.57 11.24
CA GLY A 50 -17.67 -13.03 10.48
C GLY A 50 -17.64 -11.51 10.24
N LYS A 51 -16.56 -10.83 10.65
CA LYS A 51 -16.37 -9.39 10.44
C LYS A 51 -15.22 -9.14 9.49
N ARG A 52 -15.38 -8.19 8.57
CA ARG A 52 -14.29 -7.74 7.69
C ARG A 52 -13.28 -6.90 8.46
N VAL A 53 -12.04 -6.84 7.99
CA VAL A 53 -10.98 -6.03 8.63
C VAL A 53 -11.38 -4.57 8.85
N GLY A 54 -12.11 -3.98 7.90
CA GLY A 54 -12.63 -2.62 8.02
C GLY A 54 -13.59 -2.41 9.20
N GLU A 55 -14.17 -3.47 9.77
CA GLU A 55 -15.12 -3.44 10.88
C GLU A 55 -14.47 -3.80 12.23
N LEU A 56 -13.27 -4.41 12.21
CA LEU A 56 -12.54 -4.87 13.41
C LEU A 56 -12.03 -3.71 14.29
N HIS A 57 -11.99 -2.48 13.75
CA HIS A 57 -11.59 -1.30 14.52
C HIS A 57 -12.59 -0.96 15.65
N ARG A 58 -13.86 -1.40 15.57
CA ARG A 58 -14.88 -1.10 16.59
C ARG A 58 -14.70 -2.01 17.81
N LYS A 59 -14.57 -1.43 19.00
CA LYS A 59 -14.51 -2.18 20.27
C LYS A 59 -15.74 -3.08 20.37
N GLY A 60 -15.50 -4.39 20.49
CA GLY A 60 -16.51 -5.44 20.57
C GLY A 60 -15.97 -6.56 21.46
N SER A 61 -16.76 -7.60 21.71
CA SER A 61 -16.45 -8.72 22.61
C SER A 61 -15.25 -9.60 22.19
N ASP A 62 -14.61 -9.33 21.05
CA ASP A 62 -13.39 -10.03 20.62
C ASP A 62 -12.18 -9.51 21.41
N GLU A 63 -11.88 -10.21 22.50
CA GLU A 63 -10.75 -9.96 23.43
C GLU A 63 -9.38 -10.29 22.81
N THR A 64 -9.36 -10.95 21.64
CA THR A 64 -8.16 -11.40 20.93
C THR A 64 -7.38 -10.30 20.21
N ILE A 65 -8.00 -9.18 19.84
CA ILE A 65 -7.36 -8.11 19.07
C ILE A 65 -7.10 -6.91 19.99
N SER A 66 -5.82 -6.55 20.18
CA SER A 66 -5.45 -5.44 21.06
C SER A 66 -5.86 -4.06 20.51
N ASP A 67 -5.93 -3.07 21.41
CA ASP A 67 -6.29 -1.70 21.07
C ASP A 67 -5.29 -1.07 20.07
N GLU A 68 -4.00 -1.44 20.11
CA GLU A 68 -2.99 -1.00 19.15
C GLU A 68 -3.27 -1.54 17.75
N MET A 69 -3.64 -2.81 17.63
CA MET A 69 -3.99 -3.38 16.33
C MET A 69 -5.24 -2.72 15.76
N ARG A 70 -6.27 -2.50 16.59
CA ARG A 70 -7.48 -1.76 16.20
C ARG A 70 -7.15 -0.36 15.67
N SER A 71 -6.15 0.31 16.24
CA SER A 71 -5.70 1.62 15.76
C SER A 71 -5.11 1.56 14.34
N VAL A 72 -4.34 0.51 14.02
CA VAL A 72 -3.78 0.28 12.67
C VAL A 72 -4.90 -0.05 11.69
N LEU A 73 -5.85 -0.90 12.09
CA LEU A 73 -6.97 -1.28 11.24
C LEU A 73 -7.93 -0.10 10.97
N ARG A 74 -8.01 0.87 11.89
CA ARG A 74 -8.80 2.09 11.67
C ARG A 74 -8.29 2.91 10.49
N ILE A 75 -6.97 2.94 10.26
CA ILE A 75 -6.38 3.70 9.14
C ILE A 75 -6.89 3.17 7.80
N VAL A 76 -7.01 1.84 7.66
CA VAL A 76 -7.49 1.23 6.42
C VAL A 76 -9.01 1.24 6.28
N ALA A 77 -9.75 1.41 7.39
CA ALA A 77 -11.20 1.50 7.39
C ALA A 77 -11.74 2.87 6.94
N VAL A 78 -10.89 3.90 6.84
CA VAL A 78 -11.31 5.21 6.34
C VAL A 78 -11.51 5.12 4.83
N PRO A 79 -12.73 5.30 4.30
CA PRO A 79 -12.93 5.34 2.86
C PRO A 79 -12.21 6.57 2.29
N SER A 80 -11.18 6.35 1.49
CA SER A 80 -10.54 7.42 0.73
C SER A 80 -11.55 7.96 -0.30
N LYS A 81 -11.96 9.23 -0.12
CA LYS A 81 -12.87 9.91 -1.05
C LYS A 81 -12.11 10.17 -2.34
N LYS A 82 -12.45 9.44 -3.41
CA LYS A 82 -11.92 9.73 -4.75
C LYS A 82 -12.40 11.12 -5.20
N PRO A 83 -11.51 12.07 -5.51
CA PRO A 83 -11.92 13.30 -6.15
C PRO A 83 -12.39 13.00 -7.58
N GLU A 84 -13.59 13.46 -7.94
CA GLU A 84 -14.09 13.43 -9.30
C GLU A 84 -13.52 14.63 -10.05
N ILE A 85 -12.67 14.39 -11.05
CA ILE A 85 -11.95 15.45 -11.79
C ILE A 85 -12.39 15.42 -13.26
N VAL A 86 -12.86 16.57 -13.76
CA VAL A 86 -13.26 16.81 -15.16
C VAL A 86 -12.03 17.21 -15.97
N TYR A 87 -11.74 16.52 -17.09
CA TYR A 87 -10.53 16.76 -17.90
C TYR A 87 -10.82 17.47 -19.23
N GLY A 88 -9.95 18.43 -19.56
CA GLY A 88 -9.64 18.89 -20.92
C GLY A 88 -8.13 18.70 -21.19
N LYS A 89 -7.70 18.75 -22.46
CA LYS A 89 -6.30 18.53 -22.91
C LYS A 89 -5.31 19.39 -22.11
N LYS A 90 -4.69 18.84 -21.06
CA LYS A 90 -3.67 19.48 -20.24
C LYS A 90 -2.57 18.46 -19.95
N THR A 91 -1.33 18.85 -20.18
CA THR A 91 -0.15 18.06 -19.84
C THR A 91 0.10 18.10 -18.34
N HIS A 92 0.29 16.94 -17.72
CA HIS A 92 0.57 16.81 -16.30
C HIS A 92 2.06 16.54 -16.08
N LEU A 93 2.75 17.53 -15.51
CA LEU A 93 4.16 17.44 -15.09
C LEU A 93 4.24 17.05 -13.61
N LEU A 94 5.12 16.10 -13.28
CA LEU A 94 5.46 15.74 -11.91
C LEU A 94 6.95 15.97 -11.67
N SER A 95 7.29 16.68 -10.59
CA SER A 95 8.67 16.83 -10.12
C SER A 95 8.87 16.07 -8.81
N LEU A 96 9.83 15.15 -8.79
CA LEU A 96 10.19 14.31 -7.64
C LEU A 96 11.56 14.74 -7.09
N ASP A 97 11.56 15.29 -5.88
CA ASP A 97 12.80 15.72 -5.23
C ASP A 97 13.63 14.53 -4.71
N GLY A 98 14.94 14.76 -4.54
CA GLY A 98 15.86 13.81 -3.93
C GLY A 98 15.68 13.76 -2.42
N GLY A 99 15.59 12.55 -1.85
CA GLY A 99 15.42 12.38 -0.40
C GLY A 99 15.87 11.03 0.15
N GLY A 100 16.61 10.25 -0.64
CA GLY A 100 16.96 8.86 -0.31
C GLY A 100 15.71 7.99 -0.16
N ILE A 101 15.75 6.99 0.72
CA ILE A 101 14.63 6.05 0.95
C ILE A 101 13.33 6.77 1.37
N ARG A 102 13.43 7.97 1.94
CA ARG A 102 12.25 8.76 2.35
C ARG A 102 11.42 9.24 1.16
N GLY A 103 12.05 9.47 0.00
CA GLY A 103 11.35 9.86 -1.23
C GLY A 103 10.44 8.77 -1.79
N LEU A 104 10.71 7.51 -1.46
CA LEU A 104 9.90 6.36 -1.86
C LEU A 104 8.56 6.27 -1.13
N VAL A 105 8.50 6.78 0.10
CA VAL A 105 7.27 6.80 0.90
C VAL A 105 6.21 7.67 0.23
N LEU A 106 6.63 8.79 -0.37
CA LEU A 106 5.74 9.72 -1.05
C LEU A 106 5.02 9.07 -2.23
N THR A 107 5.69 8.23 -3.02
CA THR A 107 5.06 7.65 -4.21
C THR A 107 4.04 6.56 -3.87
N THR A 108 4.28 5.79 -2.81
CA THR A 108 3.31 4.79 -2.34
C THR A 108 2.08 5.40 -1.69
N GLU A 109 2.24 6.53 -0.98
CA GLU A 109 1.13 7.20 -0.30
C GLU A 109 0.24 7.99 -1.30
N ILE A 110 0.84 8.65 -2.29
CA ILE A 110 0.06 9.37 -3.33
C ILE A 110 -0.82 8.40 -4.14
N GLU A 111 -0.27 7.25 -4.56
CA GLU A 111 -1.02 6.26 -5.35
C GLU A 111 -2.14 5.59 -4.54
N ARG A 112 -1.99 5.51 -3.21
CA ARG A 112 -3.04 5.01 -2.30
C ARG A 112 -4.24 5.95 -2.25
N GLU A 113 -3.99 7.26 -2.14
CA GLU A 113 -5.05 8.27 -2.09
C GLU A 113 -5.65 8.54 -3.48
N ILE A 114 -4.84 8.46 -4.53
CA ILE A 114 -5.25 8.70 -5.92
C ILE A 114 -4.86 7.48 -6.76
N PRO A 115 -5.77 6.50 -6.94
CA PRO A 115 -5.50 5.34 -7.77
C PRO A 115 -5.22 5.75 -9.23
N LYS A 116 -4.18 5.14 -9.82
CA LYS A 116 -3.69 5.47 -11.16
C LYS A 116 -3.26 6.93 -11.25
N PHE A 117 -2.59 7.44 -10.23
CA PHE A 117 -2.06 8.79 -10.24
C PHE A 117 -0.93 8.90 -11.28
N PHE A 118 0.00 7.94 -11.24
CA PHE A 118 1.15 7.94 -12.15
C PHE A 118 0.79 7.71 -13.62
N ASP A 119 -0.28 6.95 -13.92
CA ASP A 119 -0.80 6.76 -15.28
C ASP A 119 -1.22 8.08 -15.96
N ARG A 120 -1.47 9.13 -15.17
CA ARG A 120 -1.94 10.43 -15.65
C ARG A 120 -0.81 11.43 -15.87
N ILE A 121 0.42 11.08 -15.49
CA ILE A 121 1.58 11.96 -15.58
C ILE A 121 2.27 11.72 -16.90
N GLU A 122 2.29 12.74 -17.75
CA GLU A 122 2.94 12.69 -19.07
C GLU A 122 4.44 12.96 -18.97
N LEU A 123 4.86 13.76 -17.98
CA LEU A 123 6.25 14.19 -17.86
C LEU A 123 6.72 14.08 -16.41
N PRO A 124 7.24 12.91 -16.00
CA PRO A 124 7.91 12.76 -14.70
C PRO A 124 9.36 13.25 -14.80
N ALA A 125 9.77 14.09 -13.86
CA ALA A 125 11.14 14.57 -13.69
C ALA A 125 11.55 14.44 -12.22
N GLY A 126 12.85 14.27 -11.95
CA GLY A 126 13.33 14.24 -10.58
C GLY A 126 14.83 14.21 -10.44
N THR A 127 15.31 14.40 -9.21
CA THR A 127 16.74 14.47 -8.86
C THR A 127 17.14 13.36 -7.89
N SER A 128 18.35 12.81 -8.03
CA SER A 128 18.85 11.70 -7.18
C SER A 128 17.89 10.50 -7.13
N THR A 129 17.23 10.29 -5.98
CA THR A 129 16.20 9.26 -5.81
C THR A 129 14.99 9.51 -6.73
N GLY A 130 14.59 10.77 -6.88
CA GLY A 130 13.52 11.17 -7.78
C GLY A 130 13.79 10.86 -9.25
N SER A 131 15.06 10.87 -9.70
CA SER A 131 15.43 10.50 -11.08
C SER A 131 15.28 9.01 -11.35
N ILE A 132 15.66 8.14 -10.40
CA ILE A 132 15.48 6.69 -10.53
C ILE A 132 13.99 6.36 -10.60
N LEU A 133 13.20 7.00 -9.72
CA LEU A 133 11.74 6.87 -9.70
C LEU A 133 11.09 7.39 -10.99
N SER A 134 11.46 8.59 -11.45
CA SER A 134 10.96 9.16 -12.71
C SER A 134 11.28 8.28 -13.90
N MET A 135 12.50 7.73 -13.96
CA MET A 135 12.89 6.80 -15.02
C MET A 135 12.11 5.49 -14.99
N ALA A 136 11.88 4.92 -13.80
CA ALA A 136 11.07 3.71 -13.66
C ALA A 136 9.61 3.96 -14.09
N LEU A 137 9.01 5.07 -13.65
CA LEU A 137 7.66 5.48 -14.06
C LEU A 137 7.55 5.67 -15.59
N SER A 138 8.55 6.31 -16.22
CA SER A 138 8.61 6.45 -17.68
C SER A 138 8.73 5.13 -18.43
N GLN A 139 9.20 4.07 -17.79
CA GLN A 139 9.22 2.70 -18.34
C GLN A 139 7.88 1.95 -18.12
N GLY A 140 6.87 2.61 -17.56
CA GLY A 140 5.59 2.00 -17.21
C GLY A 140 5.64 1.14 -15.96
N LYS A 141 6.66 1.28 -15.10
CA LYS A 141 6.72 0.57 -13.83
C LYS A 141 5.67 1.10 -12.86
N THR A 142 4.99 0.18 -12.19
CA THR A 142 4.03 0.51 -11.13
C THR A 142 4.73 1.11 -9.91
N SER A 143 3.97 1.82 -9.07
CA SER A 143 4.48 2.35 -7.78
C SER A 143 5.05 1.25 -6.88
N GLY A 144 4.44 0.06 -6.88
CA GLY A 144 4.91 -1.12 -6.16
C GLY A 144 6.25 -1.65 -6.69
N GLU A 145 6.43 -1.71 -8.01
CA GLU A 145 7.71 -2.07 -8.62
C GLU A 145 8.79 -1.03 -8.33
N CYS A 146 8.47 0.26 -8.43
CA CYS A 146 9.37 1.35 -8.05
C CYS A 146 9.83 1.20 -6.61
N ARG A 147 8.91 0.85 -5.69
CA ARG A 147 9.25 0.55 -4.30
C ARG A 147 10.20 -0.64 -4.17
N ASN A 148 9.91 -1.73 -4.88
CA ASN A 148 10.71 -2.95 -4.81
C ASN A 148 12.13 -2.77 -5.35
N ILE A 149 12.32 -1.96 -6.39
CA ILE A 149 13.65 -1.59 -6.91
C ILE A 149 14.53 -1.02 -5.79
N TYR A 150 13.99 -0.14 -4.96
CA TYR A 150 14.74 0.45 -3.84
C TYR A 150 15.08 -0.52 -2.73
N PHE A 151 14.18 -1.45 -2.39
CA PHE A 151 14.46 -2.50 -1.40
C PHE A 151 15.45 -3.57 -1.90
N LYS A 152 15.75 -3.62 -3.20
CA LYS A 152 16.78 -4.51 -3.77
C LYS A 152 18.18 -3.90 -3.70
N PHE A 153 18.30 -2.58 -3.64
CA PHE A 153 19.59 -1.89 -3.56
C PHE A 153 20.18 -1.80 -2.14
N LYS A 154 19.48 -2.34 -1.13
CA LYS A 154 19.90 -2.31 0.28
C LYS A 154 19.62 -3.66 0.94
#